data_AF-A0A7C4UIP8-F1
#
_entry.id   AF-A0A7C4UIP8-F1
#
_cell.length_a   1.000
_cell.length_b   1.000
_cell.length_c   1.000
_cell.angle_alpha   90.00
_cell.angle_beta   90.00
_cell.angle_gamma   90.00
#
_symmetry.space_group_name_H-M   'P 1'
#
loop_
_entity.id
_entity.type
_entity.pdbx_description
1 polymer ?
#
loop_
_entity_poly.entity_id
_entity_poly.type
_entity_poly.pdbx_seq_one_letter_code
_entity_poly.pdbx_strand_id
1 'polypeptide(L)'
;MRFLTISAVALLLVLPVMAQPPAEAKKPDEPAKPAPGSLEDVIAQALRNSPEIHAAEAKVRSAEADLQKTRMEVLQKVTTAKFALEAAKKNVEIAKEVAEHKQKLQQKALIDPATARKAQLDLERAQAEVQRLESDLNAMLGRVPGRTAAAHFVEPATWRHSLFQQGALNQSALNPNWDPIFVREMDTLWHSRLNLNYGSVDINRPSTPGSITDRIRTALDQPLKLEAPKEGLPLAETLEMIRKKAGIEVPIRVLTAKKAITIELMAGELPLGAWLQAVEDSAPDIAIAVREYGILVTLKERMPRDAELMRDFWRRSRAEQAKAKEKTEPKK
;
A
#
# COMPACT_ATOMS: atom_id res chain seq x y z
N MET A 1 14.70 -41.60 40.04
CA MET A 1 15.98 -40.88 40.15
C MET A 1 15.72 -39.40 39.90
N ARG A 2 15.99 -38.56 40.91
CA ARG A 2 15.80 -37.11 40.90
C ARG A 2 17.02 -36.48 40.23
N PHE A 3 16.85 -35.65 39.21
CA PHE A 3 17.90 -34.73 38.76
C PHE A 3 17.45 -33.30 38.93
N LEU A 4 18.18 -32.66 39.84
CA LEU A 4 18.15 -31.28 40.27
C LEU A 4 19.14 -30.55 39.35
N THR A 5 18.67 -29.65 38.47
CA THR A 5 19.57 -28.78 37.70
C THR A 5 19.27 -27.33 38.02
N ILE A 6 20.27 -26.73 38.64
CA ILE A 6 20.38 -25.38 39.16
C ILE A 6 20.42 -24.41 37.97
N SER A 7 19.43 -23.53 37.87
CA SER A 7 19.40 -22.46 36.86
C SER A 7 20.10 -21.24 37.45
N ALA A 8 21.29 -20.95 36.91
CA ALA A 8 22.11 -19.81 37.30
C ALA A 8 21.44 -18.51 36.84
N VAL A 9 21.09 -17.67 37.81
CA VAL A 9 20.56 -16.32 37.64
C VAL A 9 21.69 -15.42 37.16
N ALA A 10 21.73 -15.14 35.86
CA ALA A 10 22.57 -14.10 35.27
C ALA A 10 21.95 -12.72 35.56
N LEU A 11 22.45 -12.09 36.62
CA LEU A 11 22.14 -10.73 37.04
C LEU A 11 22.72 -9.75 36.01
N LEU A 12 21.89 -9.29 35.08
CA LEU A 12 22.27 -8.33 34.04
C LEU A 12 22.20 -6.91 34.63
N LEU A 13 23.39 -6.36 34.90
CA LEU A 13 23.65 -5.00 35.34
C LEU A 13 23.13 -3.99 34.30
N VAL A 14 22.01 -3.34 34.62
CA VAL A 14 21.51 -2.16 33.89
C VAL A 14 22.32 -0.96 34.37
N LEU A 15 23.28 -0.51 33.56
CA LEU A 15 23.96 0.76 33.78
C LEU A 15 22.99 1.91 33.50
N PRO A 16 22.82 2.89 34.42
CA PRO A 16 22.07 4.10 34.13
C PRO A 16 22.83 4.92 33.09
N VAL A 17 22.27 5.02 31.89
CA VAL A 17 22.66 6.02 30.89
C VAL A 17 22.39 7.39 31.53
N MET A 18 23.46 8.05 31.95
CA MET A 18 23.45 9.45 32.39
C MET A 18 22.97 10.30 31.22
N ALA A 19 21.69 10.68 31.28
CA ALA A 19 21.07 11.62 30.37
C ALA A 19 21.83 12.95 30.42
N GLN A 20 22.51 13.25 29.31
CA GLN A 20 23.10 14.55 29.05
C GLN A 20 21.97 15.60 29.16
N PRO A 21 22.09 16.61 30.04
CA PRO A 21 21.04 17.62 30.19
C PRO A 21 20.85 18.29 28.82
N PRO A 22 19.61 18.34 28.29
CA PRO A 22 19.34 18.96 27.01
C PRO A 22 19.81 20.40 27.07
N ALA A 23 20.66 20.78 26.11
CA ALA A 23 21.12 22.15 25.93
C ALA A 23 19.90 23.09 25.97
N GLU A 24 19.98 24.12 26.80
CA GLU A 24 18.97 25.17 26.91
C GLU A 24 18.69 25.78 25.54
N ALA A 25 17.65 25.28 24.89
CA ALA A 25 17.10 25.89 23.70
C ALA A 25 16.59 27.29 24.10
N LYS A 26 17.23 28.33 23.56
CA LYS A 26 16.78 29.72 23.67
C LYS A 26 15.26 29.77 23.43
N LYS A 27 14.53 30.17 24.46
CA LYS A 27 13.08 30.35 24.38
C LYS A 27 12.79 31.32 23.23
N PRO A 28 11.93 30.94 22.26
CA PRO A 28 11.46 31.85 21.25
C PRO A 28 10.82 33.07 21.93
N ASP A 29 11.16 34.27 21.47
CA ASP A 29 10.58 35.52 21.99
C ASP A 29 9.05 35.43 21.92
N GLU A 30 8.41 35.49 23.09
CA GLU A 30 6.97 35.37 23.24
C GLU A 30 6.30 36.58 22.57
N PRO A 31 5.38 36.39 21.61
CA PRO A 31 4.73 37.50 20.93
C PRO A 31 4.01 38.39 21.95
N ALA A 32 4.25 39.71 21.87
CA ALA A 32 3.71 40.69 22.80
C ALA A 32 2.19 40.54 22.94
N LYS A 33 1.71 40.34 24.17
CA LYS A 33 0.28 40.22 24.46
C LYS A 33 -0.44 41.53 24.07
N PRO A 34 -1.60 41.47 23.39
CA PRO A 34 -2.36 42.65 23.01
C PRO A 34 -2.75 43.47 24.26
N ALA A 35 -2.80 44.80 24.11
CA ALA A 35 -3.14 45.70 25.21
C ALA A 35 -4.56 45.40 25.73
N PRO A 36 -4.77 45.33 27.05
CA PRO A 36 -6.07 45.02 27.64
C PRO A 36 -7.12 46.05 27.21
N GLY A 37 -8.25 45.57 26.70
CA GLY A 37 -9.32 46.43 26.17
C GLY A 37 -9.16 46.90 24.72
N SER A 38 -8.11 46.45 24.01
CA SER A 38 -8.04 46.56 22.55
C SER A 38 -9.14 45.73 21.87
N LEU A 39 -9.52 46.08 20.65
CA LEU A 39 -10.53 45.34 19.89
C LEU A 39 -10.12 43.87 19.71
N GLU A 40 -8.83 43.64 19.54
CA GLU A 40 -8.21 42.33 19.44
C GLU A 40 -8.39 41.51 20.72
N ASP A 41 -8.30 42.16 21.89
CA ASP A 41 -8.53 41.53 23.20
C ASP A 41 -10.01 41.12 23.37
N VAL A 42 -10.95 41.98 22.95
CA VAL A 42 -12.40 41.67 22.97
C VAL A 42 -12.73 40.52 22.02
N ILE A 43 -12.16 40.50 20.81
CA ILE A 43 -12.34 39.40 19.85
C ILE A 43 -11.73 38.11 20.39
N ALA A 44 -10.52 38.16 20.94
CA ALA A 44 -9.87 36.99 21.54
C ALA A 44 -10.69 36.44 22.72
N GLN A 45 -11.26 37.30 23.56
CA GLN A 45 -12.10 36.91 24.68
C GLN A 45 -13.45 36.34 24.20
N ALA A 46 -14.05 36.90 23.16
CA ALA A 46 -15.27 36.37 22.55
C ALA A 46 -15.04 34.99 21.92
N LEU A 47 -13.91 34.77 21.23
CA LEU A 47 -13.56 33.46 20.65
C LEU A 47 -13.27 32.42 21.74
N ARG A 48 -12.59 32.80 22.83
CA ARG A 48 -12.28 31.88 23.93
C ARG A 48 -13.49 31.47 24.75
N ASN A 49 -14.49 32.35 24.88
CA ASN A 49 -15.66 32.12 25.71
C ASN A 49 -16.93 31.83 24.90
N SER A 50 -16.83 31.68 23.58
CA SER A 50 -17.99 31.38 22.75
C SER A 50 -18.47 29.95 23.04
N PRO A 51 -19.73 29.76 23.47
CA PRO A 51 -20.28 28.43 23.74
C PRO A 51 -20.31 27.55 22.47
N GLU A 52 -20.41 28.16 21.29
CA GLU A 52 -20.40 27.45 20.01
C GLU A 52 -19.04 26.82 19.71
N ILE A 53 -17.95 27.52 20.03
CA ILE A 53 -16.59 27.01 19.86
C ILE A 53 -16.35 25.84 20.81
N HIS A 54 -16.75 25.96 22.09
CA HIS A 54 -16.65 24.84 23.03
C HIS A 54 -17.49 23.63 22.60
N ALA A 55 -18.69 23.85 22.06
CA ALA A 55 -19.52 22.77 21.53
C ALA A 55 -18.86 22.09 20.31
N ALA A 56 -18.22 22.86 19.43
CA ALA A 56 -17.46 22.32 18.30
C ALA A 56 -16.22 21.54 18.75
N GLU A 57 -15.44 22.06 19.69
CA GLU A 57 -14.29 21.37 20.28
C GLU A 57 -14.68 20.06 20.98
N ALA A 58 -15.79 20.06 21.73
CA ALA A 58 -16.31 18.86 22.36
C ALA A 58 -16.69 17.79 21.33
N LYS A 59 -17.27 18.19 20.17
CA LYS A 59 -17.56 17.27 19.06
C LYS A 59 -16.29 16.71 18.44
N VAL A 60 -15.25 17.52 18.27
CA VAL A 60 -13.94 17.05 17.78
C VAL A 60 -13.35 16.03 18.74
N ARG A 61 -13.32 16.33 20.05
CA ARG A 61 -12.82 15.38 21.07
C ARG A 61 -13.63 14.08 21.10
N SER A 62 -14.96 14.16 20.95
CA SER A 62 -15.82 12.98 20.85
C SER A 62 -15.47 12.13 19.62
N ALA A 63 -15.34 12.76 18.44
CA ALA A 63 -14.97 12.07 17.21
C ALA A 63 -13.57 11.44 17.28
N GLU A 64 -12.62 12.11 17.95
CA GLU A 64 -11.29 11.55 18.22
C GLU A 64 -11.35 10.34 19.15
N ALA A 65 -12.15 10.39 20.21
CA ALA A 65 -12.36 9.26 21.11
C ALA A 65 -12.96 8.05 20.36
N ASP A 66 -13.96 8.29 19.50
CA ASP A 66 -14.58 7.24 18.67
C ASP A 66 -13.59 6.64 17.66
N LEU A 67 -12.72 7.46 17.07
CA LEU A 67 -11.63 6.99 16.20
C LEU A 67 -10.68 6.07 16.97
N GLN A 68 -10.25 6.45 18.17
CA GLN A 68 -9.35 5.64 18.98
C GLN A 68 -10.00 4.33 19.41
N LYS A 69 -11.28 4.37 19.81
CA LYS A 69 -12.06 3.17 20.10
C LYS A 69 -12.10 2.22 18.89
N THR A 70 -12.41 2.75 17.71
CA THR A 70 -12.47 1.97 16.46
C THR A 70 -11.11 1.34 16.13
N ARG A 71 -10.00 2.07 16.34
CA ARG A 71 -8.64 1.52 16.16
C ARG A 71 -8.36 0.34 17.09
N MET A 72 -8.75 0.44 18.35
CA MET A 72 -8.57 -0.65 19.31
C MET A 72 -9.40 -1.88 18.94
N GLU A 73 -10.65 -1.68 18.51
CA GLU A 73 -11.49 -2.78 18.04
C GLU A 73 -10.92 -3.48 16.80
N VAL A 74 -10.41 -2.71 15.83
CA VAL A 74 -9.76 -3.27 14.63
C VAL A 74 -8.50 -4.04 15.02
N LEU A 75 -7.66 -3.48 15.90
CA LEU A 75 -6.45 -4.15 16.38
C LEU A 75 -6.76 -5.47 17.08
N GLN A 76 -7.79 -5.48 17.94
CA GLN A 76 -8.25 -6.68 18.63
C GLN A 76 -8.70 -7.75 17.62
N LYS A 77 -9.53 -7.38 16.65
CA LYS A 77 -10.02 -8.30 15.60
C LYS A 77 -8.88 -8.91 14.79
N VAL A 78 -7.93 -8.09 14.33
CA VAL A 78 -6.76 -8.55 13.57
C VAL A 78 -5.90 -9.49 14.41
N THR A 79 -5.69 -9.17 15.68
CA THR A 79 -4.89 -10.00 16.60
C THR A 79 -5.55 -11.36 16.84
N THR A 80 -6.86 -11.38 17.11
CA THR A 80 -7.63 -12.62 17.28
C THR A 80 -7.62 -13.47 15.99
N ALA A 81 -7.81 -12.86 14.82
CA ALA A 81 -7.75 -13.55 13.54
C ALA A 81 -6.38 -14.18 13.28
N LYS A 82 -5.29 -13.46 13.62
CA LYS A 82 -3.92 -13.98 13.48
C LYS A 82 -3.67 -15.19 14.38
N PHE A 83 -4.08 -15.15 15.65
CA PHE A 83 -3.91 -16.30 16.55
C PHE A 83 -4.75 -17.50 16.11
N ALA A 84 -5.98 -17.28 15.64
CA ALA A 84 -6.81 -18.34 15.08
C ALA A 84 -6.15 -19.01 13.86
N LEU A 85 -5.55 -18.21 12.98
CA LEU A 85 -4.81 -18.70 11.82
C LEU A 85 -3.58 -19.53 12.23
N GLU A 86 -2.80 -19.06 13.20
CA GLU A 86 -1.64 -19.79 13.73
C GLU A 86 -2.04 -21.14 14.36
N ALA A 87 -3.13 -21.16 15.13
CA ALA A 87 -3.70 -22.39 15.69
C ALA A 87 -4.14 -23.36 14.59
N ALA A 88 -4.83 -22.88 13.55
CA ALA A 88 -5.25 -23.70 12.41
C ALA A 88 -4.04 -24.29 11.65
N LYS A 89 -2.96 -23.52 11.49
CA LYS A 89 -1.72 -24.01 10.88
C LYS A 89 -1.09 -25.15 11.68
N LYS A 90 -1.12 -25.07 13.01
CA LYS A 90 -0.68 -26.17 13.87
C LYS A 90 -1.56 -27.41 13.76
N ASN A 91 -2.87 -27.25 13.59
CA ASN A 91 -3.77 -28.37 13.33
C ASN A 91 -3.47 -29.06 11.98
N VAL A 92 -3.10 -28.30 10.94
CA VAL A 92 -2.65 -28.88 9.66
C VAL A 92 -1.36 -29.69 9.83
N GLU A 93 -0.41 -29.20 10.62
CA GLU A 93 0.85 -29.91 10.92
C GLU A 93 0.56 -31.27 11.57
N ILE A 94 -0.28 -31.30 12.61
CA ILE A 94 -0.68 -32.53 13.30
C ILE A 94 -1.44 -33.47 12.36
N ALA A 95 -2.43 -32.96 11.61
CA ALA A 95 -3.22 -33.76 10.68
C ALA A 95 -2.34 -34.39 9.58
N LYS A 96 -1.30 -33.66 9.14
CA LYS A 96 -0.34 -34.14 8.15
C LYS A 96 0.48 -35.30 8.68
N GLU A 97 1.05 -35.18 9.88
CA GLU A 97 1.80 -36.27 10.52
C GLU A 97 0.94 -37.53 10.68
N VAL A 98 -0.32 -37.38 11.10
CA VAL A 98 -1.27 -38.49 11.24
C VAL A 98 -1.58 -39.15 9.88
N ALA A 99 -1.80 -38.35 8.83
CA ALA A 99 -2.07 -38.85 7.49
C ALA A 99 -0.86 -39.61 6.93
N GLU A 100 0.35 -39.06 7.05
CA GLU A 100 1.59 -39.71 6.61
C GLU A 100 1.86 -41.01 7.37
N HIS A 101 1.66 -41.02 8.69
CA HIS A 101 1.85 -42.23 9.50
C HIS A 101 0.86 -43.34 9.08
N LYS A 102 -0.42 -43.01 8.92
CA LYS A 102 -1.43 -43.97 8.46
C LYS A 102 -1.17 -44.46 7.04
N GLN A 103 -0.70 -43.60 6.15
CA GLN A 103 -0.30 -44.01 4.80
C GLN A 103 0.85 -45.02 4.83
N LYS A 104 1.85 -44.83 5.69
CA LYS A 104 2.95 -45.81 5.89
C LYS A 104 2.44 -47.14 6.44
N LEU A 105 1.48 -47.12 7.38
CA LEU A 105 0.86 -48.35 7.89
C LEU A 105 0.02 -49.07 6.83
N GLN A 106 -0.66 -48.33 5.96
CA GLN A 106 -1.43 -48.89 4.85
C GLN A 106 -0.53 -49.58 3.83
N GLN A 107 0.62 -48.99 3.50
CA GLN A 107 1.61 -49.61 2.61
C GLN A 107 2.13 -50.95 3.14
N LYS A 108 2.19 -51.09 4.47
CA LYS A 108 2.54 -52.34 5.15
C LYS A 108 1.35 -53.30 5.31
N ALA A 109 0.18 -52.97 4.76
CA ALA A 109 -1.08 -53.70 4.91
C ALA A 109 -1.51 -53.92 6.37
N LEU A 110 -1.08 -53.06 7.30
CA LEU A 110 -1.41 -53.17 8.73
C LEU A 110 -2.74 -52.49 9.09
N ILE A 111 -3.28 -51.64 8.21
CA ILE A 111 -4.55 -50.95 8.40
C ILE A 111 -5.39 -51.00 7.13
N ASP A 112 -6.71 -50.87 7.29
CA ASP A 112 -7.66 -50.81 6.19
C ASP A 112 -7.53 -49.51 5.36
N PRO A 113 -7.61 -49.56 4.01
CA PRO A 113 -7.56 -48.38 3.15
C PRO A 113 -8.55 -47.26 3.49
N ALA A 114 -9.74 -47.56 4.01
CA ALA A 114 -10.71 -46.53 4.38
C ALA A 114 -10.20 -45.67 5.55
N THR A 115 -9.43 -46.26 6.48
CA THR A 115 -8.84 -45.54 7.61
C THR A 115 -7.78 -44.54 7.16
N ALA A 116 -6.97 -44.89 6.16
CA ALA A 116 -5.99 -43.99 5.57
C ALA A 116 -6.66 -42.85 4.78
N ARG A 117 -7.69 -43.16 3.97
CA ARG A 117 -8.48 -42.15 3.25
C ARG A 117 -9.15 -41.15 4.20
N LYS A 118 -9.71 -41.62 5.32
CA LYS A 118 -10.29 -40.74 6.33
C LYS A 118 -9.28 -39.72 6.86
N ALA A 119 -8.04 -40.14 7.13
CA ALA A 119 -7.00 -39.24 7.62
C ALA A 119 -6.55 -38.21 6.57
N GLN A 120 -6.53 -38.60 5.28
CA GLN A 120 -6.29 -37.65 4.18
C GLN A 120 -7.40 -36.59 4.10
N LEU A 121 -8.66 -37.02 4.22
CA LEU A 121 -9.81 -36.11 4.23
C LEU A 121 -9.79 -35.16 5.44
N ASP A 122 -9.34 -35.62 6.61
CA ASP A 122 -9.15 -34.76 7.78
C ASP A 122 -8.04 -33.72 7.57
N LEU A 123 -6.95 -34.08 6.86
CA LEU A 123 -5.91 -33.14 6.45
C LEU A 123 -6.44 -32.09 5.46
N GLU A 124 -7.18 -32.49 4.45
CA GLU A 124 -7.78 -31.57 3.47
C GLU A 124 -8.73 -30.58 4.15
N ARG A 125 -9.56 -31.05 5.10
CA ARG A 125 -10.43 -30.17 5.91
C ARG A 125 -9.63 -29.15 6.72
N ALA A 126 -8.55 -29.57 7.36
CA ALA A 126 -7.69 -28.66 8.12
C ALA A 126 -7.05 -27.60 7.21
N GLN A 127 -6.63 -27.98 6.00
CA GLN A 127 -6.07 -27.04 5.01
C GLN A 127 -7.11 -26.04 4.51
N ALA A 128 -8.34 -26.49 4.24
CA ALA A 128 -9.44 -25.62 3.85
C ALA A 128 -9.74 -24.56 4.93
N GLU A 129 -9.66 -24.93 6.21
CA GLU A 129 -9.85 -24.00 7.32
C GLU A 129 -8.74 -22.93 7.39
N VAL A 130 -7.49 -23.31 7.14
CA VAL A 130 -6.38 -22.34 7.01
C VAL A 130 -6.68 -21.36 5.87
N GLN A 131 -7.07 -21.85 4.69
CA GLN A 131 -7.39 -20.99 3.55
C GLN A 131 -8.55 -20.02 3.86
N ARG A 132 -9.58 -20.51 4.55
CA ARG A 132 -10.71 -19.69 5.00
C ARG A 132 -10.23 -18.56 5.93
N LEU A 133 -9.47 -18.89 6.97
CA LEU A 133 -8.94 -17.90 7.92
C LEU A 133 -7.95 -16.92 7.29
N GLU A 134 -7.13 -17.37 6.34
CA GLU A 134 -6.26 -16.48 5.56
C GLU A 134 -7.07 -15.50 4.71
N SER A 135 -8.17 -15.94 4.11
CA SER A 135 -9.06 -15.07 3.34
C SER A 135 -9.75 -14.03 4.23
N ASP A 136 -10.20 -14.42 5.41
CA ASP A 136 -10.83 -13.53 6.41
C ASP A 136 -9.82 -12.48 6.90
N LEU A 137 -8.59 -12.89 7.23
CA LEU A 137 -7.51 -11.98 7.64
C LEU A 137 -7.15 -11.00 6.52
N ASN A 138 -7.04 -11.49 5.28
CA ASN A 138 -6.76 -10.63 4.13
C ASN A 138 -7.89 -9.61 3.88
N ALA A 139 -9.16 -10.02 4.05
CA ALA A 139 -10.30 -9.10 3.98
C ALA A 139 -10.23 -8.02 5.06
N MET A 140 -9.86 -8.36 6.31
CA MET A 140 -9.66 -7.36 7.38
C MET A 140 -8.51 -6.40 7.11
N LEU A 141 -7.47 -6.87 6.39
CA LEU A 141 -6.34 -6.04 5.95
C LEU A 141 -6.65 -5.22 4.67
N GLY A 142 -7.86 -5.31 4.12
CA GLY A 142 -8.24 -4.64 2.87
C GLY A 142 -7.60 -5.24 1.62
N ARG A 143 -7.01 -6.43 1.72
CA ARG A 143 -6.40 -7.17 0.60
C ARG A 143 -7.43 -8.14 0.02
N VAL A 144 -8.37 -7.64 -0.76
CA VAL A 144 -9.34 -8.53 -1.43
C VAL A 144 -8.65 -9.25 -2.60
N PRO A 145 -8.58 -10.60 -2.60
CA PRO A 145 -7.98 -11.33 -3.72
C PRO A 145 -8.71 -11.01 -5.03
N GLY A 146 -7.95 -10.68 -6.09
CA GLY A 146 -8.49 -10.26 -7.39
C GLY A 146 -8.78 -8.77 -7.53
N ARG A 147 -8.71 -7.98 -6.45
CA ARG A 147 -8.80 -6.52 -6.49
C ARG A 147 -7.40 -5.93 -6.28
N THR A 148 -6.71 -5.63 -7.37
CA THR A 148 -5.41 -4.94 -7.29
C THR A 148 -5.57 -3.63 -6.53
N ALA A 149 -4.67 -3.37 -5.58
CA ALA A 149 -4.71 -2.24 -4.64
C ALA A 149 -4.84 -0.84 -5.29
N ALA A 150 -4.66 -0.74 -6.62
CA ALA A 150 -4.90 0.47 -7.41
C ALA A 150 -6.37 0.91 -7.49
N ALA A 151 -7.34 0.05 -7.13
CA ALA A 151 -8.77 0.39 -7.19
C ALA A 151 -9.33 1.06 -5.91
N HIS A 152 -8.49 1.42 -4.94
CA HIS A 152 -8.93 1.97 -3.64
C HIS A 152 -8.99 3.50 -3.56
N PHE A 153 -8.93 4.21 -4.68
CA PHE A 153 -9.45 5.58 -4.74
C PHE A 153 -10.86 5.57 -5.35
N VAL A 154 -11.78 4.95 -4.61
CA VAL A 154 -13.22 5.12 -4.85
C VAL A 154 -13.54 6.52 -4.32
N GLU A 155 -13.48 7.49 -5.23
CA GLU A 155 -13.93 8.86 -5.02
C GLU A 155 -15.29 8.81 -4.27
N PRO A 156 -15.49 9.59 -3.17
CA PRO A 156 -16.67 9.47 -2.31
C PRO A 156 -18.03 9.53 -3.06
N ALA A 157 -18.04 10.07 -4.27
CA ALA A 157 -19.19 10.11 -5.17
C ALA A 157 -19.73 8.71 -5.56
N THR A 158 -18.88 7.68 -5.66
CA THR A 158 -19.29 6.37 -6.19
C THR A 158 -19.83 5.39 -5.12
N TRP A 159 -19.56 5.65 -3.84
CA TRP A 159 -20.24 4.94 -2.73
C TRP A 159 -21.73 5.27 -2.68
N ARG A 160 -22.11 6.53 -2.97
CA ARG A 160 -23.51 6.94 -3.04
C ARG A 160 -24.23 6.25 -4.20
N HIS A 161 -23.62 6.19 -5.38
CA HIS A 161 -24.24 5.55 -6.54
C HIS A 161 -24.42 4.04 -6.37
N SER A 162 -23.47 3.31 -5.76
CA SER A 162 -23.59 1.84 -5.61
C SER A 162 -24.56 1.42 -4.51
N LEU A 163 -24.61 2.12 -3.36
CA LEU A 163 -25.61 1.87 -2.32
C LEU A 163 -27.03 2.27 -2.78
N PHE A 164 -27.17 3.33 -3.59
CA PHE A 164 -28.47 3.67 -4.17
C PHE A 164 -28.89 2.73 -5.31
N GLN A 165 -27.98 2.23 -6.15
CA GLN A 165 -28.36 1.22 -7.16
C GLN A 165 -28.77 -0.09 -6.52
N GLN A 166 -28.05 -0.57 -5.49
CA GLN A 166 -28.47 -1.76 -4.75
C GLN A 166 -29.75 -1.53 -3.95
N GLY A 167 -29.93 -0.33 -3.38
CA GLY A 167 -31.17 0.07 -2.70
C GLY A 167 -32.36 0.16 -3.65
N ALA A 168 -32.19 0.74 -4.84
CA ALA A 168 -33.24 0.87 -5.87
C ALA A 168 -33.60 -0.49 -6.47
N LEU A 169 -32.63 -1.37 -6.71
CA LEU A 169 -32.89 -2.74 -7.17
C LEU A 169 -33.62 -3.56 -6.09
N ASN A 170 -33.23 -3.46 -4.82
CA ASN A 170 -33.95 -4.16 -3.73
C ASN A 170 -35.31 -3.53 -3.38
N GLN A 171 -35.49 -2.22 -3.54
CA GLN A 171 -36.80 -1.57 -3.30
C GLN A 171 -37.79 -1.79 -4.45
N SER A 172 -37.33 -1.89 -5.70
CA SER A 172 -38.18 -2.26 -6.83
C SER A 172 -38.76 -3.69 -6.70
N ALA A 173 -38.05 -4.57 -5.98
CA ALA A 173 -38.55 -5.91 -5.64
C ALA A 173 -39.60 -5.92 -4.51
N LEU A 174 -39.65 -4.87 -3.69
CA LEU A 174 -40.57 -4.77 -2.54
C LEU A 174 -41.85 -3.98 -2.86
N ASN A 175 -41.88 -3.20 -3.94
CA ASN A 175 -43.10 -2.52 -4.37
C ASN A 175 -43.17 -2.37 -5.90
N PRO A 176 -43.91 -3.25 -6.62
CA PRO A 176 -43.92 -3.28 -8.08
C PRO A 176 -44.61 -2.08 -8.75
N ASN A 177 -45.24 -1.19 -7.98
CA ASN A 177 -45.91 0.01 -8.51
C ASN A 177 -45.02 1.26 -8.56
N TRP A 178 -43.75 1.17 -8.14
CA TRP A 178 -42.83 2.30 -8.20
C TRP A 178 -42.21 2.38 -9.59
N ASP A 179 -42.64 3.37 -10.37
CA ASP A 179 -42.11 3.62 -11.71
C ASP A 179 -40.60 3.95 -11.62
N PRO A 180 -39.72 3.21 -12.33
CA PRO A 180 -38.29 3.50 -12.37
C PRO A 180 -37.96 4.92 -12.86
N ILE A 181 -38.87 5.58 -13.58
CA ILE A 181 -38.73 6.99 -13.98
C ILE A 181 -38.86 7.92 -12.76
N PHE A 182 -39.78 7.65 -11.84
CA PHE A 182 -40.00 8.46 -10.64
C PHE A 182 -38.80 8.44 -9.70
N VAL A 183 -38.16 7.28 -9.51
CA VAL A 183 -36.94 7.15 -8.69
C VAL A 183 -35.78 7.95 -9.29
N ARG A 184 -35.69 7.99 -10.63
CA ARG A 184 -34.67 8.77 -11.34
C ARG A 184 -34.91 10.27 -11.30
N GLU A 185 -36.17 10.73 -11.36
CA GLU A 185 -36.51 12.15 -11.24
C GLU A 185 -36.29 12.68 -9.81
N MET A 186 -36.63 11.89 -8.78
CA MET A 186 -36.34 12.24 -7.39
C MET A 186 -34.84 12.44 -7.13
N ASP A 187 -33.98 11.65 -7.77
CA ASP A 187 -32.52 11.78 -7.66
C ASP A 187 -32.03 13.13 -8.20
N THR A 188 -32.53 13.53 -9.37
CA THR A 188 -32.19 14.84 -9.97
C THR A 188 -32.70 16.02 -9.15
N LEU A 189 -33.87 15.89 -8.51
CA LEU A 189 -34.44 16.92 -7.64
C LEU A 189 -33.70 17.01 -6.29
N TRP A 190 -33.20 15.90 -5.74
CA TRP A 190 -32.42 15.92 -4.49
C TRP A 190 -31.03 16.53 -4.68
N HIS A 191 -30.36 16.23 -5.80
CA HIS A 191 -29.04 16.77 -6.12
C HIS A 191 -29.08 18.27 -6.46
N SER A 192 -30.15 18.75 -7.10
CA SER A 192 -30.31 20.18 -7.42
C SER A 192 -30.73 21.04 -6.22
N ARG A 193 -31.48 20.48 -5.25
CA ARG A 193 -31.94 21.26 -4.07
C ARG A 193 -30.89 21.42 -2.98
N LEU A 194 -29.92 20.50 -2.90
CA LEU A 194 -28.94 20.56 -1.81
C LEU A 194 -27.73 21.44 -2.07
N ASN A 195 -27.46 21.87 -3.31
CA ASN A 195 -26.40 22.81 -3.72
C ASN A 195 -25.22 22.94 -2.73
N LEU A 196 -24.71 21.80 -2.28
CA LEU A 196 -23.63 21.72 -1.31
C LEU A 196 -22.38 21.81 -2.16
N ASN A 197 -22.03 23.06 -2.44
CA ASN A 197 -20.74 23.47 -2.92
C ASN A 197 -19.73 23.10 -1.81
N TYR A 198 -19.37 21.83 -1.73
CA TYR A 198 -18.25 21.36 -0.94
C TYR A 198 -17.01 21.91 -1.64
N GLY A 199 -16.65 23.14 -1.28
CA GLY A 199 -15.35 23.69 -1.55
C GLY A 199 -14.32 22.63 -1.19
N SER A 200 -13.53 22.27 -2.19
CA SER A 200 -12.36 21.42 -2.03
C SER A 200 -11.51 22.01 -0.90
N VAL A 201 -11.61 21.42 0.28
CA VAL A 201 -10.72 21.75 1.39
C VAL A 201 -9.35 21.28 0.93
N ASP A 202 -8.51 22.23 0.50
CA ASP A 202 -7.08 22.03 0.33
C ASP A 202 -6.48 21.76 1.72
N ILE A 203 -6.57 20.49 2.13
CA ILE A 203 -5.88 20.01 3.31
C ILE A 203 -4.41 19.94 2.92
N ASN A 204 -3.68 20.97 3.32
CA ASN A 204 -2.23 21.06 3.31
C ASN A 204 -1.66 19.92 4.20
N ARG A 205 -1.72 18.68 3.71
CA ARG A 205 -1.08 17.53 4.31
C ARG A 205 0.39 17.58 3.89
N PRO A 206 1.35 17.36 4.80
CA PRO A 206 2.74 17.17 4.39
C PRO A 206 2.76 16.04 3.35
N SER A 207 3.25 16.36 2.15
CA SER A 207 3.34 15.44 1.02
C SER A 207 3.90 14.11 1.51
N THR A 208 3.09 13.06 1.46
CA THR A 208 3.60 11.69 1.59
C THR A 208 4.72 11.52 0.55
N PRO A 209 5.80 10.77 0.85
CA PRO A 209 6.90 10.58 -0.08
C PRO A 209 6.33 10.12 -1.42
N GLY A 210 6.56 10.94 -2.46
CA GLY A 210 5.69 11.16 -3.62
C GLY A 210 5.09 9.95 -4.31
N SER A 211 4.15 10.22 -5.23
CA SER A 211 3.51 9.19 -6.04
C SER A 211 4.57 8.24 -6.62
N ILE A 212 4.26 6.96 -6.81
CA ILE A 212 5.24 5.99 -7.37
C ILE A 212 5.86 6.54 -8.66
N THR A 213 5.07 7.25 -9.46
CA THR A 213 5.49 8.01 -10.63
C THR A 213 6.62 9.00 -10.35
N ASP A 214 6.55 9.78 -9.27
CA ASP A 214 7.61 10.71 -8.87
C ASP A 214 8.87 9.98 -8.42
N ARG A 215 8.72 8.85 -7.73
CA ARG A 215 9.87 8.00 -7.36
C ARG A 215 10.56 7.42 -8.60
N ILE A 216 9.78 7.02 -9.60
CA ILE A 216 10.31 6.55 -10.89
C ILE A 216 11.06 7.69 -11.60
N ARG A 217 10.52 8.91 -11.63
CA ARG A 217 11.21 10.08 -12.22
C ARG A 217 12.57 10.33 -11.55
N THR A 218 12.57 10.41 -10.22
CA THR A 218 13.80 10.62 -9.45
C THR A 218 14.81 9.50 -9.67
N ALA A 219 14.34 8.25 -9.73
CA ALA A 219 15.19 7.10 -9.99
C ALA A 219 15.78 7.13 -11.41
N LEU A 220 15.01 7.51 -12.43
CA LEU A 220 15.47 7.58 -13.82
C LEU A 220 16.57 8.63 -14.04
N ASP A 221 16.56 9.72 -13.28
CA ASP A 221 17.57 10.78 -13.35
C ASP A 221 18.83 10.49 -12.50
N GLN A 222 18.82 9.44 -11.65
CA GLN A 222 19.95 9.11 -10.79
C GLN A 222 21.15 8.61 -11.62
N PRO A 223 22.35 9.21 -11.47
CA PRO A 223 23.56 8.76 -12.18
C PRO A 223 24.01 7.39 -11.66
N LEU A 224 24.33 6.50 -12.59
CA LEU A 224 24.74 5.13 -12.31
C LEU A 224 26.07 4.82 -13.01
N LYS A 225 27.08 4.45 -12.23
CA LYS A 225 28.39 3.98 -12.72
C LYS A 225 28.37 2.48 -12.94
N LEU A 226 28.39 2.06 -14.20
CA LEU A 226 28.53 0.65 -14.58
C LEU A 226 29.94 0.39 -15.11
N GLU A 227 30.54 -0.69 -14.62
CA GLU A 227 31.78 -1.24 -15.14
C GLU A 227 31.39 -2.18 -16.28
N ALA A 228 32.04 -2.08 -17.44
CA ALA A 228 31.70 -2.91 -18.59
C ALA A 228 31.84 -4.39 -18.21
N PRO A 229 30.76 -5.20 -18.33
CA PRO A 229 30.92 -6.63 -18.28
C PRO A 229 31.79 -7.05 -19.48
N LYS A 230 32.73 -7.99 -19.25
CA LYS A 230 33.64 -8.46 -20.31
C LYS A 230 32.93 -9.29 -21.38
N GLU A 231 31.73 -9.78 -21.09
CA GLU A 231 30.93 -10.64 -21.96
C GLU A 231 29.44 -10.21 -21.86
N GLY A 232 28.68 -10.40 -22.94
CA GLY A 232 27.26 -10.06 -22.98
C GLY A 232 26.45 -10.85 -21.95
N LEU A 233 25.62 -10.14 -21.17
CA LEU A 233 24.84 -10.75 -20.10
C LEU A 233 23.38 -10.99 -20.53
N PRO A 234 22.72 -12.04 -20.01
CA PRO A 234 21.29 -12.23 -20.20
C PRO A 234 20.49 -11.03 -19.68
N LEU A 235 19.44 -10.61 -20.40
CA LEU A 235 18.57 -9.49 -20.04
C LEU A 235 18.16 -9.47 -18.56
N ALA A 236 17.78 -10.63 -18.00
CA ALA A 236 17.35 -10.72 -16.61
C ALA A 236 18.48 -10.35 -15.64
N GLU A 237 19.69 -10.86 -15.87
CA GLU A 237 20.86 -10.57 -15.05
C GLU A 237 21.31 -9.12 -15.21
N THR A 238 21.25 -8.57 -16.43
CA THR A 238 21.53 -7.17 -16.71
C THR A 238 20.59 -6.24 -15.92
N LEU A 239 19.28 -6.52 -15.93
CA LEU A 239 18.29 -5.73 -15.20
C LEU A 239 18.45 -5.87 -13.68
N GLU A 240 18.78 -7.06 -13.17
CA GLU A 240 19.07 -7.26 -11.75
C GLU A 240 20.33 -6.51 -11.31
N MET A 241 21.38 -6.50 -12.14
CA MET A 241 22.60 -5.75 -11.88
C MET A 241 22.31 -4.24 -11.81
N ILE A 242 21.56 -3.70 -12.78
CA ILE A 242 21.14 -2.29 -12.81
C ILE A 242 20.34 -1.95 -11.55
N ARG A 243 19.35 -2.79 -11.20
CA ARG A 243 18.53 -2.62 -10.00
C ARG A 243 19.36 -2.60 -8.72
N LYS A 244 20.30 -3.54 -8.58
CA LYS A 244 21.16 -3.68 -7.40
C LYS A 244 22.11 -2.50 -7.25
N LYS A 245 22.75 -2.05 -8.34
CA LYS A 245 23.68 -0.92 -8.29
C LYS A 245 22.97 0.41 -8.09
N ALA A 246 21.75 0.57 -8.59
CA ALA A 246 21.01 1.82 -8.43
C ALA A 246 20.37 1.97 -7.05
N GLY A 247 20.21 0.89 -6.27
CA GLY A 247 19.60 0.93 -4.94
C GLY A 247 18.12 1.31 -4.97
N ILE A 248 17.45 1.05 -6.08
CA ILE A 248 16.09 1.53 -6.34
C ILE A 248 15.05 0.57 -5.72
N GLU A 249 14.11 1.14 -4.96
CA GLU A 249 12.95 0.41 -4.41
C GLU A 249 11.83 0.15 -5.43
N VAL A 250 11.88 0.80 -6.60
CA VAL A 250 10.90 0.59 -7.68
C VAL A 250 10.99 -0.84 -8.21
N PRO A 251 9.87 -1.59 -8.23
CA PRO A 251 9.87 -2.95 -8.75
C PRO A 251 9.99 -2.94 -10.28
N ILE A 252 10.95 -3.72 -10.78
CA ILE A 252 11.11 -4.01 -12.20
C ILE A 252 10.52 -5.39 -12.46
N ARG A 253 9.51 -5.46 -13.33
CA ARG A 253 8.86 -6.72 -13.73
C ARG A 253 9.27 -7.08 -15.14
N VAL A 254 9.72 -8.31 -15.34
CA VAL A 254 10.15 -8.83 -16.65
C VAL A 254 9.11 -9.84 -17.14
N LEU A 255 8.41 -9.51 -18.22
CA LEU A 255 7.41 -10.34 -18.90
C LEU A 255 7.90 -10.73 -20.31
N THR A 256 9.12 -11.22 -20.41
CA THR A 256 9.67 -11.73 -21.67
C THR A 256 9.48 -13.24 -21.76
N ALA A 257 9.12 -13.74 -22.95
CA ALA A 257 9.18 -15.18 -23.22
C ALA A 257 10.65 -15.63 -23.22
N LYS A 258 10.92 -16.89 -22.83
CA LYS A 258 12.22 -17.55 -22.53
C LYS A 258 13.40 -17.39 -23.54
N LYS A 259 13.33 -16.53 -24.54
CA LYS A 259 14.44 -16.26 -25.46
C LYS A 259 15.57 -15.59 -24.68
N ALA A 260 16.73 -16.24 -24.63
CA ALA A 260 17.94 -15.68 -24.06
C ALA A 260 18.41 -14.52 -24.95
N ILE A 261 18.10 -13.30 -24.54
CA ILE A 261 18.58 -12.08 -25.20
C ILE A 261 19.82 -11.63 -24.42
N THR A 262 20.96 -11.63 -25.09
CA THR A 262 22.24 -11.14 -24.56
C THR A 262 22.39 -9.66 -24.86
N ILE A 263 22.80 -8.87 -23.87
CA ILE A 263 22.93 -7.42 -23.97
C ILE A 263 24.37 -7.04 -23.64
N GLU A 264 24.96 -6.23 -24.52
CA GLU A 264 26.28 -5.63 -24.32
C GLU A 264 26.10 -4.18 -23.86
N LEU A 265 26.60 -3.87 -22.66
CA LEU A 265 26.57 -2.51 -22.12
C LEU A 265 27.99 -1.96 -22.07
N MET A 266 28.16 -0.71 -22.50
CA MET A 266 29.43 -0.01 -22.40
C MET A 266 29.76 0.35 -20.94
N ALA A 267 31.04 0.57 -20.61
CA ALA A 267 31.40 1.16 -19.32
C ALA A 267 31.10 2.66 -19.32
N GLY A 268 30.58 3.19 -18.23
CA GLY A 268 30.36 4.63 -18.13
C GLY A 268 29.53 5.07 -16.92
N GLU A 269 29.39 6.38 -16.79
CA GLU A 269 28.47 7.03 -15.86
C GLU A 269 27.32 7.64 -16.66
N LEU A 270 26.15 7.02 -16.59
CA LEU A 270 24.95 7.48 -17.28
C LEU A 270 23.75 7.43 -16.31
N PRO A 271 22.74 8.30 -16.47
CA PRO A 271 21.51 8.20 -15.68
C PRO A 271 20.80 6.87 -15.96
N LEU A 272 20.08 6.35 -14.96
CA LEU A 272 19.33 5.09 -15.08
C LEU A 272 18.46 5.03 -16.35
N GLY A 273 17.76 6.12 -16.66
CA GLY A 273 16.92 6.19 -17.87
C GLY A 273 17.71 5.94 -19.16
N ALA A 274 18.95 6.39 -19.24
CA ALA A 274 19.82 6.14 -20.39
C ALA A 274 20.30 4.68 -20.44
N TRP A 275 20.57 4.05 -19.29
CA TRP A 275 20.89 2.62 -19.25
C TRP A 275 19.72 1.76 -19.70
N LEU A 276 18.51 2.06 -19.24
CA LEU A 276 17.29 1.36 -19.67
C LEU A 276 17.01 1.60 -21.16
N GLN A 277 17.27 2.81 -21.66
CA GLN A 277 17.17 3.09 -23.09
C GLN A 277 18.21 2.30 -23.90
N ALA A 278 19.45 2.18 -23.43
CA ALA A 278 20.48 1.36 -24.09
C ALA A 278 20.09 -0.14 -24.13
N VAL A 279 19.42 -0.64 -23.07
CA VAL A 279 18.85 -2.00 -23.03
C VAL A 279 17.74 -2.16 -24.09
N GLU A 280 16.86 -1.18 -24.24
CA GLU A 280 15.80 -1.19 -25.26
C GLU A 280 16.37 -1.09 -26.69
N ASP A 281 17.40 -0.27 -26.90
CA ASP A 281 18.03 -0.08 -28.21
C ASP A 281 18.86 -1.31 -28.64
N SER A 282 19.40 -2.08 -27.68
CA SER A 282 20.14 -3.33 -27.94
C SER A 282 19.22 -4.48 -28.37
N ALA A 283 17.93 -4.42 -28.03
CA ALA A 283 16.98 -5.50 -28.26
C ALA A 283 15.67 -4.95 -28.84
N PRO A 284 15.54 -4.86 -30.17
CA PRO A 284 14.43 -4.16 -30.83
C PRO A 284 13.05 -4.78 -30.58
N ASP A 285 12.97 -6.04 -30.11
CA ASP A 285 11.72 -6.71 -29.78
C ASP A 285 11.20 -6.36 -28.37
N ILE A 286 12.03 -5.73 -27.54
CA ILE A 286 11.70 -5.35 -26.17
C ILE A 286 11.11 -3.93 -26.14
N ALA A 287 10.14 -3.75 -25.25
CA ALA A 287 9.61 -2.45 -24.86
C ALA A 287 9.71 -2.30 -23.33
N ILE A 288 10.15 -1.14 -22.89
CA ILE A 288 10.15 -0.77 -21.47
C ILE A 288 9.04 0.25 -21.24
N ALA A 289 8.06 -0.10 -20.42
CA ALA A 289 6.93 0.76 -20.10
C ALA A 289 6.89 1.12 -18.60
N VAL A 290 6.42 2.32 -18.31
CA VAL A 290 6.22 2.83 -16.95
C VAL A 290 4.76 2.67 -16.55
N ARG A 291 4.53 2.16 -15.34
CA ARG A 291 3.22 1.89 -14.76
C ARG A 291 3.13 2.45 -13.36
N GLU A 292 1.90 2.63 -12.87
CA GLU A 292 1.65 3.03 -11.48
C GLU A 292 2.26 2.08 -10.45
N TYR A 293 2.48 0.82 -10.82
CA TYR A 293 3.11 -0.18 -9.96
C TYR A 293 4.61 -0.35 -10.16
N GLY A 294 5.25 0.33 -11.13
CA GLY A 294 6.69 0.19 -11.39
C GLY A 294 7.08 0.16 -12.87
N ILE A 295 8.25 -0.41 -13.16
CA ILE A 295 8.79 -0.53 -14.52
C ILE A 295 8.48 -1.93 -15.06
N LEU A 296 7.87 -1.98 -16.24
CA LEU A 296 7.52 -3.22 -16.94
C LEU A 296 8.40 -3.39 -18.17
N VAL A 297 9.15 -4.48 -18.23
CA VAL A 297 9.92 -4.91 -19.40
C VAL A 297 9.16 -6.03 -20.08
N THR A 298 8.70 -5.81 -21.31
CA THR A 298 7.86 -6.76 -22.06
C THR A 298 8.26 -6.78 -23.53
N LEU A 299 7.68 -7.68 -24.33
CA LEU A 299 7.81 -7.64 -25.79
C LEU A 299 6.90 -6.55 -26.36
N LYS A 300 7.31 -5.88 -27.44
CA LYS A 300 6.51 -4.82 -28.10
C LYS A 300 5.07 -5.29 -28.42
N GLU A 301 4.91 -6.52 -28.87
CA GLU A 301 3.61 -7.12 -29.20
C GLU A 301 2.70 -7.36 -27.97
N ARG A 302 3.31 -7.48 -26.79
CA ARG A 302 2.60 -7.74 -25.52
C ARG A 302 2.54 -6.50 -24.62
N MET A 303 2.88 -5.33 -25.16
CA MET A 303 2.75 -4.08 -24.41
C MET A 303 1.26 -3.78 -24.22
N PRO A 304 0.77 -3.61 -22.98
CA PRO A 304 -0.65 -3.32 -22.81
C PRO A 304 -0.95 -1.89 -23.27
N ARG A 305 -2.16 -1.66 -23.81
CA ARG A 305 -2.50 -0.46 -24.59
C ARG A 305 -2.44 0.85 -23.81
N ASP A 306 -2.58 0.76 -22.50
CA ASP A 306 -2.56 1.88 -21.55
C ASP A 306 -1.15 2.16 -21.00
N ALA A 307 -0.12 1.44 -21.47
CA ALA A 307 1.26 1.61 -21.00
C ALA A 307 1.93 2.81 -21.64
N GLU A 308 2.53 3.66 -20.82
CA GLU A 308 3.40 4.72 -21.32
C GLU A 308 4.82 4.19 -21.50
N LEU A 309 5.42 4.41 -22.68
CA LEU A 309 6.80 4.05 -22.93
C LEU A 309 7.74 4.84 -22.02
N MET A 310 8.75 4.17 -21.48
CA MET A 310 9.72 4.76 -20.56
C MET A 310 10.44 5.97 -21.17
N ARG A 311 10.76 5.94 -22.47
CA ARG A 311 11.36 7.08 -23.17
C ARG A 311 10.45 8.31 -23.19
N ASP A 312 9.16 8.10 -23.42
CA ASP A 312 8.19 9.20 -23.52
C ASP A 312 7.91 9.81 -22.16
N PHE A 313 7.77 8.95 -21.16
CA PHE A 313 7.67 9.32 -19.76
C PHE A 313 8.86 10.19 -19.31
N TRP A 314 10.09 9.73 -19.60
CA TRP A 314 11.31 10.42 -19.18
C TRP A 314 11.56 11.72 -19.96
N ARG A 315 11.21 11.77 -21.25
CA ARG A 315 11.26 13.00 -22.04
C ARG A 315 10.25 14.03 -21.50
N ARG A 316 9.04 13.61 -21.15
CA ARG A 316 8.02 14.50 -20.58
C ARG A 316 8.47 15.07 -19.24
N SER A 317 9.04 14.25 -18.35
CA SER A 317 9.51 14.73 -17.04
C SER A 317 10.62 15.79 -17.18
N ARG A 318 11.55 15.63 -18.12
CA ARG A 318 12.58 16.64 -18.40
C ARG A 318 12.01 17.93 -18.97
N ALA A 319 11.01 17.84 -19.85
CA ALA A 319 10.34 19.02 -20.40
C ALA A 319 9.56 19.78 -19.31
N GLU A 320 8.91 19.07 -18.39
CA GLU A 320 8.22 19.66 -17.23
C GLU A 320 9.22 20.33 -16.27
N GLN A 321 10.34 19.68 -15.96
CA GLN A 321 11.40 20.28 -15.14
C GLN A 321 12.01 21.53 -15.78
N ALA A 322 12.22 21.54 -17.10
CA ALA A 322 12.71 22.71 -17.83
C ALA A 322 11.72 23.88 -17.74
N LYS A 323 10.42 23.63 -17.97
CA LYS A 323 9.36 24.64 -17.81
C LYS A 323 9.22 25.14 -16.37
N ALA A 324 9.44 24.27 -15.38
CA ALA A 324 9.40 24.65 -13.98
C ALA A 324 10.56 25.61 -13.64
N LYS A 325 11.79 25.31 -14.11
CA LYS A 325 12.96 26.18 -13.94
C LYS A 325 12.80 27.54 -14.63
N GLU A 326 12.22 27.56 -15.83
CA GLU A 326 11.97 28.80 -16.58
C GLU A 326 10.97 29.73 -15.86
N LYS A 327 10.01 29.18 -15.10
CA LYS A 327 9.05 29.98 -14.33
C LYS A 327 9.61 30.54 -13.02
N THR A 328 10.63 29.91 -12.42
CA THR A 328 11.20 30.35 -11.14
C THR A 328 12.31 31.38 -11.27
N GLU A 329 12.84 31.62 -12.47
CA GLU A 329 13.77 32.72 -12.72
C GLU A 329 12.98 33.97 -13.15
N PRO A 330 12.73 34.95 -12.25
CA PRO A 330 12.07 36.19 -12.64
C PRO A 330 12.95 36.90 -13.68
N LYS A 331 12.37 37.23 -14.84
CA LYS A 331 13.02 38.04 -15.89
C LYS A 331 13.55 39.33 -15.24
N LYS A 332 14.87 39.42 -15.12
CA LYS A 332 15.58 40.62 -14.67
C LYS A 332 15.55 41.70 -15.74
#